data_AF-A0A9Q3K6U8-F1
#
_entry.id   AF-A0A9Q3K6U8-F1
#
_cell.length_a   1.000
_cell.length_b   1.000
_cell.length_c   1.000
_cell.angle_alpha   90.00
_cell.angle_beta   90.00
_cell.angle_gamma   90.00
#
_symmetry.space_group_name_H-M   'P 1'
#
loop_
_entity.id
_entity.type
_entity.pdbx_description
1 polymer ?
#
loop_
_entity_poly.entity_id
_entity_poly.type
_entity_poly.pdbx_seq_one_letter_code
_entity_poly.pdbx_strand_id
1 'polypeptide(L)'
;MYTMNDLQTLSSERLQKLCRTTHESFEKFVAQIQGDQTFQNSSQNKQCNPAIQLAVAFSRFRSNGNGAALGKIGMLFGISHGAIVLYTQKVIQILIKLKHKVIVWPTIEQGREMSQVMQPEGFPGCIGFIDGSLIPLSKRPPNDGEAYFDCKKRYSMSIRLVCNINKQFTGLHVGFTASLHHSNVYQHMEIAQTPQDFYKKDQYLLANLAYASSPWVVTAYKVVVA
;
A
#
# COMPACT_ATOMS: atom_id res chain seq x y z
N MET A 1 26.02 -14.56 5.47
CA MET A 1 24.77 -13.96 5.99
C MET A 1 24.97 -12.45 5.98
N TYR A 2 24.03 -11.68 5.44
CA TYR A 2 24.11 -10.21 5.49
C TYR A 2 24.13 -9.71 6.94
N THR A 3 24.93 -8.70 7.21
CA THR A 3 25.02 -8.01 8.50
C THR A 3 24.34 -6.64 8.45
N MET A 4 24.15 -6.02 9.62
CA MET A 4 23.66 -4.64 9.70
C MET A 4 24.61 -3.66 9.01
N ASN A 5 25.92 -3.88 9.17
CA ASN A 5 26.96 -3.05 8.55
C ASN A 5 26.91 -3.16 7.03
N ASP A 6 26.63 -4.36 6.49
CA ASP A 6 26.47 -4.54 5.04
C ASP A 6 25.30 -3.70 4.52
N LEU A 7 24.16 -3.68 5.22
CA LEU A 7 22.99 -2.91 4.80
C LEU A 7 23.22 -1.39 4.86
N GLN A 8 23.95 -0.91 5.87
CA GLN A 8 24.27 0.52 6.03
C GLN A 8 25.31 1.01 5.03
N THR A 9 26.24 0.14 4.61
CA THR A 9 27.30 0.49 3.65
C THR A 9 26.89 0.31 2.19
N LEU A 10 25.69 -0.23 1.91
CA LEU A 10 25.14 -0.24 0.56
C LEU A 10 25.01 1.20 0.03
N SER A 11 25.25 1.37 -1.27
CA SER A 11 24.89 2.62 -1.94
C SER A 11 23.37 2.75 -2.02
N SER A 12 22.87 3.99 -2.08
CA SER A 12 21.44 4.28 -2.21
C SER A 12 20.79 3.56 -3.40
N GLU A 13 21.49 3.47 -4.53
CA GLU A 13 21.01 2.75 -5.70
C GLU A 13 20.85 1.25 -5.43
N ARG A 14 21.82 0.63 -4.72
CA ARG A 14 21.77 -0.79 -4.37
C ARG A 14 20.67 -1.07 -3.36
N LEU A 15 20.50 -0.24 -2.33
CA LEU A 15 19.42 -0.40 -1.37
C LEU A 15 18.05 -0.22 -2.04
N GLN A 16 17.89 0.76 -2.93
CA GLN A 16 16.66 0.96 -3.68
C GLN A 16 16.37 -0.22 -4.62
N LYS A 17 17.40 -0.76 -5.28
CA LYS A 17 17.28 -1.98 -6.09
C LYS A 17 16.92 -3.21 -5.26
N LEU A 18 17.40 -3.30 -4.02
CA LEU A 18 17.15 -4.42 -3.11
C LEU A 18 15.75 -4.34 -2.47
N CYS A 19 15.42 -3.19 -1.87
CA CYS A 19 14.28 -3.02 -0.97
C CYS A 19 13.21 -2.04 -1.48
N ARG A 20 13.40 -1.36 -2.62
CA ARG A 20 12.51 -0.30 -3.16
C ARG A 20 12.29 0.90 -2.22
N THR A 21 13.26 1.19 -1.35
CA THR A 21 13.23 2.33 -0.42
C THR A 21 14.55 3.09 -0.45
N THR A 22 14.54 4.32 0.04
CA THR A 22 15.75 5.11 0.33
C THR A 22 16.36 4.67 1.66
N HIS A 23 17.64 5.01 1.91
CA HIS A 23 18.28 4.77 3.22
C HIS A 23 17.54 5.49 4.34
N GLU A 24 17.23 6.76 4.14
CA GLU A 24 16.53 7.57 5.15
C GLU A 24 15.19 6.93 5.57
N SER A 25 14.34 6.55 4.62
CA SER A 25 13.06 5.92 4.93
C SER A 25 13.24 4.54 5.56
N PHE A 26 14.25 3.78 5.13
CA PHE A 26 14.56 2.47 5.70
C PHE A 26 15.01 2.59 7.16
N GLU A 27 15.93 3.50 7.47
CA GLU A 27 16.44 3.73 8.81
C GLU A 27 15.35 4.28 9.75
N LYS A 28 14.52 5.22 9.27
CA LYS A 28 13.35 5.70 10.02
C LYS A 28 12.40 4.54 10.35
N PHE A 29 12.14 3.64 9.40
CA PHE A 29 11.30 2.48 9.66
C PHE A 29 11.94 1.52 10.67
N VAL A 30 13.24 1.23 10.54
CA VAL A 30 13.98 0.39 11.48
C VAL A 30 13.92 0.97 12.90
N ALA A 31 14.14 2.28 13.05
CA ALA A 31 14.03 2.96 14.34
C ALA A 31 12.61 2.87 14.91
N GLN A 32 11.57 2.99 14.07
CA GLN A 32 10.17 2.90 14.51
C GLN A 32 9.78 1.50 15.02
N ILE A 33 10.36 0.44 14.46
CA ILE A 33 10.06 -0.94 14.87
C ILE A 33 11.03 -1.49 15.93
N GLN A 34 12.09 -0.74 16.24
CA GLN A 34 13.10 -1.16 17.20
C GLN A 34 12.46 -1.26 18.59
N GLY A 35 12.47 -2.47 19.17
CA GLY A 35 11.84 -2.73 20.47
C GLY A 35 10.41 -3.26 20.40
N ASP A 36 9.80 -3.41 19.23
CA ASP A 36 8.48 -4.04 19.10
C ASP A 36 8.56 -5.54 19.43
N GLN A 37 7.58 -6.03 20.19
CA GLN A 37 7.50 -7.43 20.65
C GLN A 37 7.50 -8.44 19.50
N THR A 38 7.05 -8.07 18.29
CA THR A 38 7.05 -8.92 17.10
C THR A 38 8.47 -9.39 16.72
N PHE A 39 9.49 -8.57 17.04
CA PHE A 39 10.89 -8.87 16.77
C PHE A 39 11.65 -9.39 18.01
N GLN A 40 10.94 -9.62 19.11
CA GLN A 40 11.49 -10.18 20.33
C GLN A 40 11.04 -11.63 20.49
N ASN A 41 11.78 -12.40 21.27
CA ASN A 41 11.38 -13.73 21.73
C ASN A 41 11.87 -13.89 23.17
N SER A 42 11.14 -14.65 23.98
CA SER A 42 11.49 -14.99 25.36
C SER A 42 12.58 -16.06 25.47
N SER A 43 13.40 -16.23 24.42
CA SER A 43 14.49 -17.21 24.41
C SER A 43 15.84 -16.57 24.70
N GLN A 44 16.80 -17.37 25.16
CA GLN A 44 18.17 -16.93 25.39
C GLN A 44 18.99 -16.74 24.09
N ASN A 45 18.39 -17.02 22.93
CA ASN A 45 19.07 -16.92 21.65
C ASN A 45 18.98 -15.50 21.09
N LYS A 46 20.11 -14.96 20.61
CA LYS A 46 20.17 -13.65 19.97
C LYS A 46 19.26 -13.63 18.73
N GLN A 47 18.24 -12.76 18.74
CA GLN A 47 17.39 -12.51 17.57
C GLN A 47 18.19 -11.85 16.44
N CYS A 48 17.84 -12.16 15.20
CA CYS A 48 18.35 -11.45 14.04
C CYS A 48 17.88 -9.98 14.08
N ASN A 49 18.74 -9.04 13.69
CA ASN A 49 18.43 -7.62 13.72
C ASN A 49 17.15 -7.31 12.90
N PRO A 50 16.18 -6.53 13.43
CA PRO A 50 14.95 -6.16 12.71
C PRO A 50 15.20 -5.58 11.32
N ALA A 51 16.29 -4.84 11.11
CA ALA A 51 16.67 -4.30 9.81
C ALA A 51 16.96 -5.39 8.78
N ILE A 52 17.61 -6.49 9.17
CA ILE A 52 17.87 -7.61 8.27
C ILE A 52 16.55 -8.30 7.93
N GLN A 53 15.68 -8.50 8.92
CA GLN A 53 14.35 -9.08 8.70
C GLN A 53 13.52 -8.21 7.73
N LEU A 54 13.60 -6.89 7.89
CA LEU A 54 12.95 -5.90 7.01
C LEU A 54 13.50 -5.96 5.59
N ALA A 55 14.83 -5.99 5.43
CA ALA A 55 15.48 -6.07 4.12
C ALA A 55 15.08 -7.35 3.37
N VAL A 56 15.02 -8.49 4.08
CA VAL A 56 14.56 -9.78 3.52
C VAL A 56 13.11 -9.68 3.05
N ALA A 57 12.22 -9.14 3.89
CA ALA A 57 10.80 -9.00 3.55
C ALA A 57 10.58 -8.04 2.38
N PHE A 58 11.22 -6.87 2.38
CA PHE A 58 11.12 -5.89 1.30
C PHE A 58 11.70 -6.42 -0.02
N SER A 59 12.82 -7.15 0.04
CA SER A 59 13.37 -7.83 -1.14
C SER A 59 12.40 -8.85 -1.74
N ARG A 60 11.62 -9.50 -0.87
CA ARG A 60 10.58 -10.44 -1.27
C ARG A 60 9.37 -9.72 -1.86
N PHE A 61 8.88 -8.64 -1.24
CA PHE A 61 7.74 -7.85 -1.75
C PHE A 61 8.04 -7.18 -3.09
N ARG A 62 9.29 -6.74 -3.29
CA ARG A 62 9.74 -6.17 -4.56
C ARG A 62 9.70 -7.18 -5.70
N SER A 63 9.90 -8.45 -5.41
CA SER A 63 10.09 -9.48 -6.41
C SER A 63 8.77 -10.15 -6.77
N ASN A 64 8.64 -10.63 -8.02
CA ASN A 64 7.48 -11.40 -8.46
C ASN A 64 7.92 -12.71 -9.14
N GLY A 65 7.03 -13.69 -9.18
CA GLY A 65 7.30 -15.02 -9.74
C GLY A 65 8.56 -15.66 -9.16
N ASN A 66 9.42 -16.19 -10.03
CA ASN A 66 10.68 -16.82 -9.65
C ASN A 66 11.66 -15.85 -8.93
N GLY A 67 11.48 -14.54 -9.08
CA GLY A 67 12.25 -13.55 -8.33
C GLY A 67 11.98 -13.57 -6.83
N ALA A 68 10.75 -13.88 -6.42
CA ALA A 68 10.33 -13.99 -5.01
C ALA A 68 10.51 -15.39 -4.44
N ALA A 69 11.07 -16.32 -5.22
CA ALA A 69 11.32 -17.68 -4.80
C ALA A 69 12.27 -17.70 -3.60
N LEU A 70 11.93 -18.53 -2.61
CA LEU A 70 12.68 -18.62 -1.36
C LEU A 70 14.15 -19.01 -1.59
N GLY A 71 14.44 -19.84 -2.60
CA GLY A 71 15.81 -20.21 -2.96
C GLY A 71 16.66 -19.00 -3.38
N LYS A 72 16.12 -18.10 -4.21
CA LYS A 72 16.85 -16.90 -4.67
C LYS A 72 17.11 -15.91 -3.52
N ILE A 73 16.09 -15.67 -2.68
CA ILE A 73 16.22 -14.81 -1.51
C ILE A 73 17.18 -15.44 -0.48
N GLY A 74 17.12 -16.76 -0.31
CA GLY A 74 18.01 -17.52 0.58
C GLY A 74 19.47 -17.46 0.14
N MET A 75 19.74 -17.61 -1.15
CA MET A 75 21.08 -17.42 -1.73
C MET A 75 21.57 -15.98 -1.54
N LEU A 76 20.70 -14.99 -1.77
CA LEU A 76 21.05 -13.58 -1.63
C LEU A 76 21.44 -13.23 -0.19
N PHE A 77 20.63 -13.61 0.80
CA PHE A 77 20.86 -13.22 2.20
C PHE A 77 21.69 -14.24 2.99
N GLY A 78 21.92 -15.44 2.46
CA GLY A 78 22.59 -16.55 3.13
C GLY A 78 21.79 -17.09 4.32
N ILE A 79 20.48 -17.28 4.15
CA ILE A 79 19.56 -17.70 5.22
C ILE A 79 18.64 -18.86 4.77
N SER A 80 18.12 -19.62 5.74
CA SER A 80 17.23 -20.75 5.47
C SER A 80 15.84 -20.31 5.00
N HIS A 81 15.13 -21.21 4.31
CA HIS A 81 13.78 -20.98 3.80
C HIS A 81 12.79 -20.63 4.93
N GLY A 82 12.89 -21.32 6.07
CA GLY A 82 12.06 -21.06 7.26
C GLY A 82 12.28 -19.65 7.82
N ALA A 83 13.53 -19.17 7.86
CA ALA A 83 13.84 -17.82 8.31
C ALA A 83 13.22 -16.75 7.41
N ILE A 84 13.25 -16.93 6.08
CA ILE A 84 12.64 -15.99 5.12
C ILE A 84 11.14 -15.88 5.36
N VAL A 85 10.45 -17.01 5.51
CA VAL A 85 9.00 -17.03 5.76
C VAL A 85 8.68 -16.34 7.09
N LEU A 86 9.41 -16.69 8.16
CA LEU A 86 9.25 -16.10 9.48
C LEU A 86 9.45 -14.58 9.46
N TYR A 87 10.54 -14.09 8.87
CA TYR A 87 10.85 -12.66 8.79
C TYR A 87 9.79 -11.91 7.98
N THR A 88 9.33 -12.50 6.87
CA THR A 88 8.27 -11.89 6.07
C THR A 88 6.97 -11.77 6.88
N GLN A 89 6.59 -12.81 7.62
CA GLN A 89 5.38 -12.80 8.45
C GLN A 89 5.45 -11.74 9.56
N LYS A 90 6.59 -11.65 10.27
CA LYS A 90 6.82 -10.61 11.29
C LYS A 90 6.70 -9.20 10.70
N VAL A 91 7.29 -8.98 9.53
CA VAL A 91 7.22 -7.68 8.84
C VAL A 91 5.78 -7.35 8.41
N ILE A 92 5.00 -8.32 7.91
CA ILE A 92 3.58 -8.12 7.60
C ILE A 92 2.80 -7.74 8.86
N GLN A 93 3.03 -8.43 9.98
CA GLN A 93 2.35 -8.14 11.24
C GLN A 93 2.59 -6.72 11.72
N ILE A 94 3.84 -6.24 11.70
CA ILE A 94 4.14 -4.86 12.11
C ILE A 94 3.56 -3.83 11.13
N LEU A 95 3.57 -4.11 9.81
CA LEU A 95 2.95 -3.23 8.82
C LEU A 95 1.43 -3.10 9.05
N ILE A 96 0.75 -4.21 9.35
CA ILE A 96 -0.68 -4.19 9.69
C ILE A 96 -0.92 -3.40 10.98
N LYS A 97 -0.09 -3.60 12.01
CA LYS A 97 -0.16 -2.82 13.27
C LYS A 97 0.03 -1.33 13.02
N LEU A 98 0.94 -0.93 12.13
CA LEU A 98 1.23 0.48 11.84
C LEU A 98 0.22 1.12 10.87
N LYS A 99 -0.54 0.32 10.11
CA LYS A 99 -1.47 0.80 9.07
C LYS A 99 -2.33 1.97 9.54
N HIS A 100 -3.00 1.83 10.68
CA HIS A 100 -3.93 2.84 11.21
C HIS A 100 -3.27 4.14 11.66
N LYS A 101 -1.94 4.15 11.84
CA LYS A 101 -1.17 5.37 12.18
C LYS A 101 -0.69 6.11 10.94
N VAL A 102 -0.61 5.42 9.80
CA VAL A 102 -0.01 5.95 8.57
C VAL A 102 -1.07 6.29 7.53
N ILE A 103 -2.07 5.43 7.35
CA ILE A 103 -3.18 5.66 6.43
C ILE A 103 -4.33 6.23 7.24
N VAL A 104 -4.34 7.55 7.35
CA VAL A 104 -5.32 8.30 8.14
C VAL A 104 -5.99 9.32 7.23
N TRP A 105 -7.30 9.44 7.38
CA TRP A 105 -8.07 10.46 6.67
C TRP A 105 -7.65 11.87 7.14
N PRO A 106 -7.53 12.87 6.25
CA PRO A 106 -7.11 14.21 6.65
C PRO A 106 -8.00 14.81 7.73
N THR A 107 -7.38 15.52 8.65
CA THR A 107 -8.08 16.38 9.61
C THR A 107 -8.76 17.54 8.90
N ILE A 108 -9.64 18.26 9.61
CA ILE A 108 -10.36 19.42 9.08
C ILE A 108 -9.39 20.48 8.55
N GLU A 109 -8.32 20.74 9.28
CA GLU A 109 -7.30 21.73 8.93
C GLU A 109 -6.53 21.30 7.68
N GLN A 110 -6.07 20.05 7.64
CA GLN A 110 -5.40 19.48 6.48
C GLN A 110 -6.29 19.48 5.24
N GLY A 111 -7.57 19.11 5.37
CA GLY A 111 -8.52 19.15 4.25
C GLY A 111 -8.74 20.57 3.71
N ARG A 112 -8.73 21.59 4.60
CA ARG A 112 -8.83 22.99 4.17
C ARG A 112 -7.58 23.43 3.42
N GLU A 113 -6.40 23.12 3.94
CA GLU A 113 -5.12 23.42 3.29
C GLU A 113 -5.05 22.76 1.91
N MET A 114 -5.43 21.49 1.81
CA MET A 114 -5.51 20.75 0.55
C MET A 114 -6.44 21.44 -0.47
N SER A 115 -7.64 21.82 -0.03
CA SER A 115 -8.58 22.56 -0.88
C SER A 115 -8.02 23.90 -1.37
N GLN A 116 -7.25 24.61 -0.55
CA GLN A 116 -6.62 25.88 -0.94
C GLN A 116 -5.52 25.67 -1.99
N VAL A 117 -4.73 24.59 -1.86
CA VAL A 117 -3.70 24.23 -2.83
C VAL A 117 -4.29 23.88 -4.19
N MET A 118 -5.46 23.24 -4.24
CA MET A 118 -6.12 22.86 -5.49
C MET A 118 -6.96 23.99 -6.13
N GLN A 119 -7.26 25.05 -5.39
CA GLN A 119 -8.01 26.19 -5.90
C GLN A 119 -7.37 26.87 -7.12
N PRO A 120 -6.06 27.23 -7.15
CA PRO A 120 -5.43 27.80 -8.33
C PRO A 120 -5.34 26.84 -9.53
N GLU A 121 -5.38 25.53 -9.27
CA GLU A 121 -5.42 24.47 -10.30
C GLU A 121 -6.83 24.28 -10.90
N GLY A 122 -7.82 25.07 -10.44
CA GLY A 122 -9.20 25.01 -10.93
C GLY A 122 -10.09 23.98 -10.23
N PHE A 123 -9.63 23.38 -9.13
CA PHE A 123 -10.38 22.38 -8.37
C PHE A 123 -10.59 22.82 -6.91
N PRO A 124 -11.33 23.93 -6.66
CA PRO A 124 -11.66 24.34 -5.30
C PRO A 124 -12.45 23.23 -4.59
N GLY A 125 -12.14 22.95 -3.33
CA GLY A 125 -12.78 21.87 -2.56
C GLY A 125 -12.14 20.49 -2.71
N CYS A 126 -11.21 20.31 -3.66
CA CYS A 126 -10.56 19.01 -3.84
C CYS A 126 -9.60 18.70 -2.69
N ILE A 127 -9.83 17.56 -2.02
CA ILE A 127 -8.97 17.09 -0.91
C ILE A 127 -8.13 15.86 -1.28
N GLY A 128 -8.27 15.35 -2.49
CA GLY A 128 -7.49 14.22 -2.97
C GLY A 128 -8.08 13.51 -4.17
N PHE A 129 -7.53 12.34 -4.44
CA PHE A 129 -7.80 11.53 -5.61
C PHE A 129 -8.14 10.11 -5.19
N ILE A 130 -9.13 9.50 -5.83
CA ILE A 130 -9.46 8.09 -5.66
C ILE A 130 -9.23 7.33 -6.96
N ASP A 131 -8.51 6.22 -6.86
CA ASP A 131 -8.33 5.31 -7.98
C ASP A 131 -8.29 3.84 -7.54
N GLY A 132 -8.57 2.96 -8.49
CA GLY A 132 -8.53 1.51 -8.33
C GLY A 132 -7.26 0.91 -8.91
N SER A 133 -6.78 -0.17 -8.30
CA SER A 133 -5.74 -1.02 -8.88
C SER A 133 -6.06 -2.50 -8.69
N LEU A 134 -5.40 -3.35 -9.48
CA LEU A 134 -5.58 -4.80 -9.45
C LEU A 134 -4.28 -5.47 -9.01
N ILE A 135 -4.32 -6.16 -7.87
CA ILE A 135 -3.22 -6.99 -7.38
C ILE A 135 -3.36 -8.39 -7.99
N PRO A 136 -2.42 -8.84 -8.84
CA PRO A 136 -2.47 -10.19 -9.39
C PRO A 136 -2.29 -11.25 -8.32
N LEU A 137 -3.08 -12.32 -8.43
CA LEU A 137 -3.01 -13.52 -7.61
C LEU A 137 -2.22 -14.60 -8.36
N SER A 138 -1.39 -15.34 -7.64
CA SER A 138 -0.61 -16.44 -8.22
C SER A 138 -1.45 -17.68 -8.50
N LYS A 139 -2.61 -17.81 -7.84
CA LYS A 139 -3.52 -18.95 -7.96
C LYS A 139 -4.96 -18.44 -7.99
N ARG A 140 -5.82 -19.23 -8.65
CA ARG A 140 -7.28 -19.08 -8.57
C ARG A 140 -7.71 -19.22 -7.10
N PRO A 141 -8.50 -18.28 -6.56
CA PRO A 141 -9.11 -18.46 -5.24
C PRO A 141 -10.02 -19.71 -5.20
N PRO A 142 -10.00 -20.47 -4.09
CA PRO A 142 -10.78 -21.70 -3.98
C PRO A 142 -12.29 -21.43 -4.03
N ASN A 143 -12.71 -20.30 -3.45
CA ASN A 143 -14.11 -19.86 -3.43
C ASN A 143 -14.31 -18.76 -4.49
N ASP A 144 -15.36 -18.87 -5.29
CA ASP A 144 -15.77 -17.89 -6.30
C ASP A 144 -14.64 -17.40 -7.22
N GLY A 145 -13.74 -18.30 -7.62
CA GLY A 145 -12.55 -17.94 -8.41
C GLY A 145 -12.86 -17.15 -9.70
N GLU A 146 -14.02 -17.37 -10.33
CA GLU A 146 -14.46 -16.60 -11.50
C GLU A 146 -14.63 -15.10 -11.21
N ALA A 147 -15.06 -14.74 -10.00
CA ALA A 147 -15.21 -13.34 -9.61
C ALA A 147 -13.86 -12.61 -9.55
N TYR A 148 -12.77 -13.34 -9.35
CA TYR A 148 -11.42 -12.79 -9.34
C TYR A 148 -10.77 -12.77 -10.72
N PHE A 149 -11.43 -13.28 -11.76
CA PHE A 149 -10.92 -13.25 -13.11
C PHE A 149 -11.13 -11.86 -13.74
N ASP A 150 -10.03 -11.17 -14.06
CA ASP A 150 -10.06 -9.79 -14.53
C ASP A 150 -10.09 -9.67 -16.06
N CYS A 151 -10.29 -8.44 -16.56
CA CYS A 151 -10.27 -8.13 -17.99
C CYS A 151 -8.91 -8.39 -18.68
N LYS A 152 -7.85 -8.59 -17.91
CA LYS A 152 -6.51 -8.97 -18.39
C LYS A 152 -6.31 -10.49 -18.41
N LYS A 153 -7.40 -11.26 -18.30
CA LYS A 153 -7.42 -12.73 -18.34
C LYS A 153 -6.53 -13.37 -17.27
N ARG A 154 -6.49 -12.77 -16.08
CA ARG A 154 -5.74 -13.30 -14.93
C ARG A 154 -6.53 -13.15 -13.64
N TYR A 155 -6.19 -13.96 -12.64
CA TYR A 155 -6.79 -13.80 -11.32
C TYR A 155 -6.18 -12.61 -10.60
N SER A 156 -7.00 -11.69 -10.12
CA SER A 156 -6.59 -10.47 -9.42
C SER A 156 -7.55 -10.14 -8.29
N MET A 157 -7.08 -9.41 -7.29
CA MET A 157 -7.89 -8.77 -6.25
C MET A 157 -7.92 -7.27 -6.50
N SER A 158 -9.08 -6.64 -6.34
CA SER A 158 -9.18 -5.19 -6.49
C SER A 158 -8.87 -4.46 -5.18
N ILE A 159 -8.17 -3.35 -5.33
CA ILE A 159 -7.87 -2.41 -4.25
C ILE A 159 -8.30 -1.00 -4.68
N ARG A 160 -8.74 -0.18 -3.73
CA ARG A 160 -8.98 1.25 -3.91
C ARG A 160 -8.16 2.05 -2.93
N LEU A 161 -7.54 3.08 -3.45
CA LEU A 161 -6.66 3.96 -2.71
C LEU A 161 -7.17 5.38 -2.85
N VAL A 162 -7.19 6.09 -1.72
CA VAL A 162 -7.36 7.54 -1.70
C VAL A 162 -5.99 8.13 -1.41
N CYS A 163 -5.61 9.12 -2.21
CA CYS A 163 -4.33 9.79 -2.14
C CYS A 163 -4.56 11.29 -2.00
N ASN A 164 -3.87 11.94 -1.07
CA ASN A 164 -3.91 13.40 -0.96
C ASN A 164 -2.99 14.07 -1.98
N ILE A 165 -3.00 15.40 -2.00
CA ILE A 165 -2.21 16.23 -2.93
C ILE A 165 -0.70 16.04 -2.71
N ASN A 166 -0.29 15.72 -1.48
CA ASN A 166 1.09 15.41 -1.12
C ASN A 166 1.51 13.97 -1.50
N LYS A 167 0.70 13.26 -2.28
CA LYS A 167 0.93 11.88 -2.75
C LYS A 167 0.98 10.84 -1.61
N GLN A 168 0.35 11.14 -0.48
CA GLN A 168 0.24 10.23 0.66
C GLN A 168 -1.10 9.50 0.61
N PHE A 169 -1.08 8.21 0.89
CA PHE A 169 -2.31 7.42 0.98
C PHE A 169 -3.06 7.74 2.27
N THR A 170 -4.30 8.20 2.14
CA THR A 170 -5.19 8.58 3.26
C THR A 170 -6.37 7.61 3.43
N GLY A 171 -6.62 6.77 2.41
CA GLY A 171 -7.65 5.73 2.45
C GLY A 171 -7.21 4.48 1.71
N LEU A 172 -7.56 3.31 2.24
CA LEU A 172 -7.29 2.01 1.63
C LEU A 172 -8.47 1.07 1.85
N HIS A 173 -9.08 0.64 0.74
CA HIS A 173 -10.14 -0.36 0.74
C HIS A 173 -9.70 -1.57 -0.10
N VAL A 174 -9.79 -2.76 0.50
CA VAL A 174 -9.31 -4.02 -0.07
C VAL A 174 -10.39 -5.09 0.07
N GLY A 175 -10.31 -6.14 -0.74
CA GLY A 175 -11.13 -7.35 -0.56
C GLY A 175 -12.28 -7.51 -1.55
N PHE A 176 -12.43 -6.59 -2.50
CA PHE A 176 -13.40 -6.75 -3.57
C PHE A 176 -12.84 -7.64 -4.68
N THR A 177 -13.74 -8.33 -5.37
CA THR A 177 -13.39 -9.17 -6.51
C THR A 177 -12.90 -8.30 -7.68
N ALA A 178 -12.15 -8.88 -8.61
CA ALA A 178 -11.65 -8.13 -9.76
C ALA A 178 -12.72 -7.85 -10.81
N SER A 179 -13.80 -8.63 -10.83
CA SER A 179 -14.92 -8.46 -11.77
C SER A 179 -15.84 -7.29 -11.42
N LEU A 180 -15.82 -6.80 -10.17
CA LEU A 180 -16.68 -5.70 -9.75
C LEU A 180 -16.21 -4.36 -10.36
N HIS A 181 -17.13 -3.70 -11.06
CA HIS A 181 -16.91 -2.37 -11.63
C HIS A 181 -16.60 -1.31 -10.56
N HIS A 182 -15.91 -0.24 -10.98
CA HIS A 182 -15.33 0.71 -10.04
C HIS A 182 -16.38 1.46 -9.20
N SER A 183 -17.47 1.89 -9.82
CA SER A 183 -18.62 2.50 -9.14
C SER A 183 -19.26 1.59 -8.10
N ASN A 184 -19.42 0.29 -8.39
CA ASN A 184 -20.07 -0.65 -7.48
C ASN A 184 -19.26 -0.79 -6.20
N VAL A 185 -17.93 -0.87 -6.30
CA VAL A 185 -17.10 -0.98 -5.11
C VAL A 185 -17.06 0.33 -4.32
N TYR A 186 -17.06 1.49 -4.99
CA TYR A 186 -17.09 2.78 -4.29
C TYR A 186 -18.30 2.89 -3.36
N GLN A 187 -19.48 2.47 -3.80
CA GLN A 187 -20.71 2.47 -2.98
C GLN A 187 -20.60 1.61 -1.71
N HIS A 188 -19.69 0.64 -1.68
CA HIS A 188 -19.44 -0.21 -0.50
C HIS A 188 -18.29 0.31 0.38
N MET A 189 -17.65 1.42 0.01
CA MET A 189 -16.61 2.04 0.82
C MET A 189 -17.26 2.91 1.92
N GLU A 190 -16.66 2.92 3.10
CA GLU A 190 -17.10 3.73 4.24
C GLU A 190 -17.24 5.22 3.86
N ILE A 191 -16.30 5.74 3.07
CA ILE A 191 -16.34 7.12 2.56
C ILE A 191 -17.57 7.45 1.70
N ALA A 192 -18.21 6.44 1.10
CA ALA A 192 -19.43 6.61 0.33
C ALA A 192 -20.69 6.33 1.17
N GLN A 193 -20.58 5.47 2.18
CA GLN A 193 -21.69 5.10 3.06
C GLN A 193 -21.95 6.18 4.14
N THR A 194 -20.90 6.77 4.69
CA THR A 194 -20.98 7.82 5.73
C THR A 194 -20.19 9.08 5.34
N PRO A 195 -20.51 9.72 4.19
CA PRO A 195 -19.71 10.84 3.67
C PRO A 195 -19.60 12.03 4.64
N GLN A 196 -20.57 12.22 5.54
CA GLN A 196 -20.57 13.31 6.53
C GLN A 196 -19.40 13.23 7.53
N ASP A 197 -18.90 12.02 7.79
CA ASP A 197 -17.78 11.79 8.71
C ASP A 197 -16.44 12.16 8.06
N PHE A 198 -16.36 12.05 6.74
CA PHE A 198 -15.13 12.21 5.96
C PHE A 198 -15.03 13.57 5.28
N TYR A 199 -16.13 14.10 4.75
CA TYR A 199 -16.13 15.31 3.95
C TYR A 199 -16.76 16.48 4.72
N LYS A 200 -16.17 17.67 4.58
CA LYS A 200 -16.80 18.93 4.97
C LYS A 200 -17.49 19.58 3.78
N LYS A 201 -18.25 20.63 4.06
CA LYS A 201 -19.01 21.36 3.04
C LYS A 201 -18.09 21.72 1.86
N ASP A 202 -18.58 21.44 0.66
CA ASP A 202 -17.91 21.71 -0.62
C ASP A 202 -16.59 20.95 -0.84
N GLN A 203 -16.28 19.91 -0.05
CA GLN A 203 -15.13 19.04 -0.28
C GLN A 203 -15.47 17.81 -1.12
N TYR A 204 -14.54 17.37 -1.97
CA TYR A 204 -14.71 16.16 -2.79
C TYR A 204 -13.37 15.51 -3.17
N LEU A 205 -13.44 14.29 -3.70
CA LEU A 205 -12.32 13.62 -4.37
C LEU A 205 -12.46 13.69 -5.89
N LEU A 206 -11.33 13.77 -6.58
CA LEU A 206 -11.28 13.55 -8.01
C LEU A 206 -11.12 12.06 -8.32
N ALA A 207 -11.82 11.57 -9.34
CA ALA A 207 -11.79 10.17 -9.74
C ALA A 207 -11.73 9.99 -11.25
N ASN A 208 -11.32 8.79 -11.67
CA ASN A 208 -11.31 8.42 -13.08
C ASN A 208 -12.76 8.21 -13.63
N LEU A 209 -12.89 8.06 -14.94
CA LEU A 209 -14.18 7.89 -15.64
C LEU A 209 -14.97 6.64 -15.27
N ALA A 210 -14.39 5.70 -14.53
CA ALA A 210 -15.04 4.47 -14.13
C ALA A 210 -15.86 4.62 -12.84
N TYR A 211 -15.81 5.77 -12.17
CA TYR A 211 -16.63 6.10 -11.00
C TYR A 211 -17.91 6.84 -11.42
N ALA A 212 -18.93 6.78 -10.56
CA ALA A 212 -20.13 7.61 -10.73
C ALA A 212 -19.88 8.99 -10.11
N SER A 213 -20.30 10.05 -10.82
CA SER A 213 -20.23 11.41 -10.29
C SER A 213 -21.23 11.59 -9.14
N SER A 214 -20.81 12.28 -8.09
CA SER A 214 -21.61 12.58 -6.91
C SER A 214 -21.12 13.89 -6.26
N PRO A 215 -21.83 14.45 -5.27
CA PRO A 215 -21.35 15.65 -4.56
C PRO A 215 -19.97 15.50 -3.91
N TRP A 216 -19.56 14.26 -3.60
CA TRP A 216 -18.31 13.93 -2.91
C TRP A 216 -17.23 13.35 -3.81
N VAL A 217 -17.58 13.02 -5.06
CA VAL A 217 -16.66 12.46 -6.07
C VAL A 217 -16.94 13.07 -7.42
N VAL A 218 -15.97 13.83 -7.92
CA VAL A 218 -16.01 14.46 -9.24
C VAL A 218 -15.17 13.62 -10.21
N THR A 219 -15.81 13.12 -11.25
CA THR A 219 -15.13 12.34 -12.30
C THR A 219 -14.70 13.23 -13.46
N ALA A 220 -13.66 12.82 -14.17
CA ALA A 220 -13.32 13.45 -15.45
C ALA A 220 -14.53 13.46 -16.43
N TYR A 221 -14.54 14.38 -17.38
CA TYR A 221 -15.55 14.43 -18.44
C TYR A 221 -15.13 13.54 -19.62
N LYS A 222 -16.04 12.72 -20.15
CA LYS A 222 -15.82 12.06 -21.44
C LYS A 222 -15.99 13.10 -22.53
N VAL A 223 -14.91 13.46 -23.23
CA VAL A 223 -15.02 14.25 -24.46
C VAL A 223 -15.93 13.49 -25.42
N VAL A 224 -17.09 14.06 -25.73
CA VAL A 224 -17.91 13.61 -26.84
C VAL A 224 -17.18 14.06 -28.09
N VAL A 225 -16.53 13.14 -28.78
CA VAL A 225 -16.01 13.41 -30.13
C VAL A 225 -17.23 13.53 -31.02
N ALA A 226 -17.52 14.74 -31.47
CA ALA A 226 -18.56 15.05 -32.44
C ALA A 226 -18.16 14.57 -33.84
#